data_AF-A0A7J2YU67-F1
#
_entry.id   AF-A0A7J2YU67-F1
#
_cell.length_a   1.000
_cell.length_b   1.000
_cell.length_c   1.000
_cell.angle_alpha   90.00
_cell.angle_beta   90.00
_cell.angle_gamma   90.00
#
_symmetry.space_group_name_H-M   'P 1'
#
loop_
_entity.id
_entity.type
_entity.pdbx_description
1 polymer ?
#
loop_
_entity_poly.entity_id
_entity_poly.type
_entity_poly.pdbx_seq_one_letter_code
_entity_poly.pdbx_strand_id
1 'polypeptide(L)'
;MLSFEVSTSGLEFDDVAQKLSGPMRQKLVEKLADIAWASAFWNAPTQTGYLASTVVKEVGDGEASINVLASYAMYVVKGTRPHVIRPVNASVLAFEAADGRLVFTHLVNHPGTKPNPFIQNAVDDARCKAEETFARLWLEMLS
;
A
#
# COMPACT_ATOMS: atom_id res chain seq x y z
N MET A 1 -15.77 48.85 -22.70
CA MET A 1 -15.19 47.66 -22.04
C MET A 1 -15.38 47.87 -20.55
N LEU A 2 -16.19 47.04 -19.87
CA LEU A 2 -16.30 47.12 -18.41
C LEU A 2 -15.21 46.23 -17.81
N SER A 3 -14.29 46.84 -17.05
CA SER A 3 -13.31 46.14 -16.22
C SER A 3 -13.72 46.30 -14.77
N PHE A 4 -13.97 45.19 -14.09
CA PHE A 4 -14.15 45.16 -12.65
C PHE A 4 -12.84 44.69 -12.02
N GLU A 5 -12.23 45.54 -11.20
CA GLU A 5 -11.07 45.18 -10.40
C GLU A 5 -11.58 44.58 -9.10
N VAL A 6 -11.50 43.25 -8.98
CA VAL A 6 -11.84 42.55 -7.73
C VAL A 6 -10.64 42.67 -6.80
N SER A 7 -10.69 43.61 -5.86
CA SER A 7 -9.70 43.66 -4.79
C SER A 7 -10.03 42.57 -3.76
N THR A 8 -9.01 41.85 -3.30
CA THR A 8 -9.12 40.81 -2.26
C THR A 8 -9.53 41.34 -0.88
N SER A 9 -9.80 42.64 -0.77
CA SER A 9 -10.01 43.43 0.46
C SER A 9 -11.27 43.08 1.27
N GLY A 10 -11.99 42.03 0.90
CA GLY A 10 -13.15 41.51 1.65
C GLY A 10 -13.27 39.98 1.62
N LEU A 11 -12.26 39.29 1.09
CA LEU A 11 -12.15 37.84 1.19
C LEU A 11 -11.21 37.57 2.37
N GLU A 12 -11.71 36.98 3.45
CA GLU A 12 -10.87 36.52 4.56
C GLU A 12 -10.08 35.28 4.12
N PHE A 13 -9.11 35.51 3.24
CA PHE A 13 -8.23 34.49 2.69
C PHE A 13 -7.38 33.85 3.79
N ASP A 14 -7.04 34.61 4.82
CA ASP A 14 -6.23 34.12 5.94
C ASP A 14 -6.98 33.07 6.76
N ASP A 15 -8.30 33.23 6.95
CA ASP A 15 -9.15 32.24 7.63
C ASP A 15 -9.32 30.96 6.80
N VAL A 16 -9.46 31.09 5.48
CA VAL A 16 -9.51 29.94 4.56
C VAL A 16 -8.16 29.23 4.49
N ALA A 17 -7.06 29.97 4.46
CA ALA A 17 -5.70 29.43 4.49
C ALA A 17 -5.37 28.78 5.84
N GLN A 18 -5.89 29.31 6.95
CA GLN A 18 -5.84 28.67 8.26
C GLN A 18 -6.75 27.43 8.34
N LYS A 19 -7.79 27.28 7.53
CA LYS A 19 -8.56 26.03 7.45
C LYS A 19 -7.88 24.97 6.58
N LEU A 20 -7.04 25.39 5.63
CA LEU A 20 -6.07 24.55 4.92
C LEU A 20 -4.89 24.07 5.80
N SER A 21 -4.90 24.40 7.10
CA SER A 21 -3.79 24.17 8.04
C SER A 21 -3.53 22.70 8.44
N GLY A 22 -2.58 22.54 9.36
CA GLY A 22 -2.10 21.28 9.93
C GLY A 22 -3.19 20.24 10.24
N PRO A 23 -4.31 20.57 10.91
CA PRO A 23 -5.39 19.61 11.17
C PRO A 23 -6.03 19.02 9.91
N MET A 24 -6.25 19.82 8.87
CA MET A 24 -6.78 19.31 7.59
C MET A 24 -5.75 18.42 6.90
N ARG A 25 -4.50 18.88 6.84
CA ARG A 25 -3.38 18.07 6.31
C ARG A 25 -3.28 16.73 7.02
N GLN A 26 -3.37 16.74 8.36
CA GLN A 26 -3.29 15.55 9.19
C GLN A 26 -4.44 14.59 8.89
N LYS A 27 -5.69 15.08 8.87
CA LYS A 27 -6.86 14.27 8.50
C LYS A 27 -6.75 13.68 7.10
N LEU A 28 -6.25 14.46 6.13
CA LEU A 28 -6.03 13.98 4.78
C LEU A 28 -5.00 12.84 4.77
N VAL A 29 -3.87 13.01 5.45
CA VAL A 29 -2.83 11.98 5.58
C VAL A 29 -3.39 10.72 6.22
N GLU A 30 -4.13 10.84 7.33
CA GLU A 30 -4.78 9.71 8.00
C GLU A 30 -5.72 8.95 7.05
N LYS A 31 -6.55 9.67 6.28
CA LYS A 31 -7.49 9.05 5.33
C LYS A 31 -6.79 8.40 4.14
N LEU A 32 -5.76 9.03 3.59
CA LEU A 32 -4.99 8.42 2.52
C LEU A 32 -4.24 7.19 3.01
N ALA A 33 -3.75 7.22 4.25
CA ALA A 33 -3.11 6.07 4.86
C ALA A 33 -4.12 4.93 5.14
N ASP A 34 -5.37 5.22 5.53
CA ASP A 34 -6.46 4.23 5.62
C ASP A 34 -6.71 3.54 4.28
N ILE A 35 -6.78 4.33 3.20
CA ILE A 35 -6.98 3.84 1.84
C ILE A 35 -5.82 2.95 1.40
N ALA A 36 -4.58 3.41 1.62
CA ALA A 36 -3.38 2.65 1.26
C ALA A 36 -3.32 1.34 2.05
N TRP A 37 -3.58 1.38 3.36
CA TRP A 37 -3.61 0.17 4.18
C TRP A 37 -4.67 -0.82 3.69
N ALA A 38 -5.89 -0.35 3.41
CA ALA A 38 -6.97 -1.20 2.93
C ALA A 38 -6.63 -1.83 1.57
N SER A 39 -6.12 -1.04 0.61
CA SER A 39 -5.69 -1.58 -0.68
C SER A 39 -4.57 -2.62 -0.50
N ALA A 40 -3.56 -2.34 0.33
CA ALA A 40 -2.47 -3.27 0.60
C ALA A 40 -2.98 -4.57 1.26
N PHE A 41 -3.88 -4.49 2.22
CA PHE A 41 -4.45 -5.63 2.92
C PHE A 41 -5.24 -6.54 1.97
N TRP A 42 -6.14 -5.97 1.17
CA TRP A 42 -7.03 -6.74 0.29
C TRP A 42 -6.34 -7.28 -0.96
N ASN A 43 -5.30 -6.59 -1.46
CA ASN A 43 -4.56 -7.01 -2.65
C ASN A 43 -3.32 -7.89 -2.34
N ALA A 44 -3.01 -8.12 -1.06
CA ALA A 44 -1.96 -9.03 -0.67
C ALA A 44 -2.29 -10.47 -1.11
N PRO A 45 -1.33 -11.24 -1.65
CA PRO A 45 -1.58 -12.62 -2.06
C PRO A 45 -1.91 -13.50 -0.85
N THR A 46 -2.98 -14.29 -0.98
CA THR A 46 -3.53 -15.08 0.12
C THR A 46 -3.18 -16.56 -0.03
N GLN A 47 -2.45 -17.08 0.95
CA GLN A 47 -2.33 -18.52 1.21
C GLN A 47 -2.96 -18.86 2.57
N THR A 48 -2.50 -18.20 3.63
CA THR A 48 -3.04 -18.32 5.00
C THR A 48 -3.59 -17.00 5.55
N GLY A 49 -3.42 -15.89 4.82
CA GLY A 49 -3.73 -14.53 5.28
C GLY A 49 -2.63 -13.87 6.14
N TYR A 50 -1.57 -14.61 6.50
CA TYR A 50 -0.51 -14.07 7.36
C TYR A 50 0.15 -12.82 6.78
N LEU A 51 0.52 -12.82 5.49
CA LEU A 51 1.14 -11.66 4.85
C LEU A 51 0.30 -10.38 5.00
N ALA A 52 -1.00 -10.46 4.66
CA ALA A 52 -1.94 -9.35 4.79
C ALA A 52 -2.05 -8.88 6.25
N SER A 53 -2.12 -9.82 7.20
CA SER A 53 -2.20 -9.49 8.63
C SER A 53 -0.97 -8.76 9.18
N THR A 54 0.17 -8.81 8.48
CA THR A 54 1.40 -8.09 8.86
C THR A 54 1.56 -6.72 8.17
N VAL A 55 0.56 -6.28 7.41
CA VAL A 55 0.54 -4.92 6.85
C VAL A 55 0.23 -3.93 7.97
N VAL A 56 1.18 -3.05 8.26
CA VAL A 56 1.08 -2.04 9.33
C VAL A 56 1.11 -0.65 8.70
N LYS A 57 0.23 0.21 9.20
CA LYS A 57 0.18 1.63 8.86
C LYS A 57 0.63 2.44 10.06
N GLU A 58 1.58 3.33 9.85
CA GLU A 58 2.06 4.29 10.84
C GLU A 58 1.77 5.70 10.33
N VAL A 59 1.23 6.55 11.18
CA VAL A 59 0.88 7.93 10.83
C VAL A 59 1.61 8.86 11.79
N GLY A 60 2.41 9.77 11.23
CA GLY A 60 3.14 10.82 11.92
C GLY A 60 2.51 12.19 11.67
N ASP A 61 3.28 13.26 11.94
CA ASP A 61 2.85 14.63 11.64
C ASP A 61 2.99 14.93 10.15
N GLY A 62 1.87 14.94 9.43
CA GLY A 62 1.83 15.27 8.01
C GLY A 62 2.39 14.19 7.08
N GLU A 63 2.77 13.03 7.60
CA GLU A 63 3.26 11.89 6.82
C GLU A 63 2.71 10.55 7.33
N ALA A 64 2.73 9.54 6.46
CA ALA A 64 2.35 8.18 6.82
C ALA A 64 3.18 7.16 6.04
N SER A 65 3.39 5.99 6.64
CA SER A 65 4.09 4.86 6.03
C SER A 65 3.26 3.59 6.11
N ILE A 66 3.39 2.76 5.06
CA ILE A 66 2.84 1.40 5.01
C ILE A 66 4.02 0.42 4.99
N ASN A 67 4.07 -0.45 5.98
CA ASN A 67 5.12 -1.45 6.18
C ASN A 67 4.53 -2.87 6.15
N VAL A 68 5.34 -3.85 5.78
CA VAL A 68 4.97 -5.27 5.83
C VAL A 68 5.99 -6.01 6.67
N LEU A 69 5.56 -6.57 7.80
CA LEU A 69 6.49 -7.15 8.79
C LEU A 69 6.84 -8.62 8.53
N ALA A 70 6.10 -9.31 7.66
CA ALA A 70 6.43 -10.69 7.30
C ALA A 70 7.85 -10.77 6.71
N SER A 71 8.69 -11.64 7.29
CA SER A 71 10.10 -11.80 6.91
C SER A 71 10.32 -12.13 5.43
N TYR A 72 9.32 -12.73 4.78
CA TYR A 72 9.36 -13.10 3.37
C TYR A 72 8.73 -12.06 2.43
N ALA A 73 8.17 -10.96 2.94
CA ALA A 73 7.43 -9.97 2.15
C ALA A 73 8.27 -9.40 0.99
N MET A 74 9.57 -9.16 1.20
CA MET A 74 10.48 -8.68 0.17
C MET A 74 10.53 -9.60 -1.06
N TYR A 75 10.52 -10.91 -0.85
CA TYR A 75 10.54 -11.90 -1.93
C TYR A 75 9.21 -11.98 -2.69
N VAL A 76 8.11 -11.60 -2.04
CA VAL A 76 6.80 -11.46 -2.70
C VAL A 76 6.77 -10.20 -3.56
N VAL A 77 7.19 -9.07 -2.98
CA VAL A 77 7.15 -7.76 -3.66
C VAL A 77 8.10 -7.74 -4.86
N LYS A 78 9.34 -8.21 -4.68
CA LYS A 78 10.37 -8.16 -5.73
C LYS A 78 10.46 -9.44 -6.57
N GLY A 79 9.80 -10.51 -6.15
CA GLY A 79 9.99 -11.82 -6.74
C GLY A 79 11.35 -12.43 -6.38
N THR A 80 11.60 -13.61 -6.92
CA THR A 80 12.88 -14.33 -6.77
C THR A 80 13.40 -14.72 -8.14
N ARG A 81 14.73 -14.72 -8.28
CA ARG A 81 15.42 -15.20 -9.49
C ARG A 81 15.40 -16.74 -9.56
N PRO A 82 15.60 -17.33 -10.75
CA PRO A 82 15.81 -18.77 -10.88
C PRO A 82 16.88 -19.27 -9.90
N HIS A 83 16.60 -20.33 -9.17
CA HIS A 83 17.49 -20.87 -8.15
C HIS A 83 17.25 -22.35 -7.90
N VAL A 84 18.25 -22.99 -7.29
CA VAL A 84 18.18 -24.39 -6.91
C VAL A 84 17.68 -24.52 -5.48
N ILE A 85 16.69 -25.38 -5.26
CA ILE A 85 16.22 -25.76 -3.93
C ILE A 85 16.79 -27.14 -3.60
N ARG A 86 17.38 -27.25 -2.40
CA ARG A 86 17.97 -28.48 -1.87
C ARG A 86 17.36 -28.79 -0.50
N PRO A 87 17.20 -30.07 -0.13
CA PRO A 87 16.76 -30.43 1.20
C PRO A 87 17.85 -30.07 2.21
N VAL A 88 17.45 -29.51 3.36
CA VAL A 88 18.38 -29.06 4.43
C VAL A 88 18.44 -30.10 5.55
N ASN A 89 17.28 -30.53 6.06
CA ASN A 89 17.18 -31.42 7.23
C ASN A 89 16.68 -32.84 6.87
N ALA A 90 16.47 -33.13 5.58
CA ALA A 90 15.92 -34.39 5.09
C ALA A 90 16.76 -34.95 3.94
N SER A 91 16.57 -36.23 3.60
CA SER A 91 17.30 -36.86 2.50
C SER A 91 16.81 -36.42 1.11
N VAL A 92 15.52 -36.08 0.98
CA VAL A 92 14.86 -35.67 -0.26
C VAL A 92 13.82 -34.58 0.01
N LEU A 93 13.51 -33.79 -1.01
CA LEU A 93 12.33 -32.95 -1.10
C LEU A 93 11.11 -33.82 -1.49
N ALA A 94 9.94 -33.48 -0.97
CA ALA A 94 8.69 -34.13 -1.31
C ALA A 94 7.60 -33.07 -1.58
N PHE A 95 6.91 -33.17 -2.71
CA PHE A 95 5.77 -32.31 -3.04
C PHE A 95 4.79 -33.02 -3.99
N GLU A 96 3.56 -32.55 -4.03
CA GLU A 96 2.54 -33.04 -4.95
C GLU A 96 2.68 -32.36 -6.32
N ALA A 97 2.74 -33.15 -7.39
CA ALA A 97 2.73 -32.66 -8.75
C ALA A 97 1.31 -32.24 -9.17
N ALA A 98 1.21 -31.51 -10.29
CA ALA A 98 -0.08 -31.03 -10.82
C ALA A 98 -1.09 -32.16 -11.14
N ASP A 99 -0.63 -33.40 -11.29
CA ASP A 99 -1.45 -34.58 -11.54
C ASP A 99 -1.76 -35.40 -10.26
N GLY A 100 -1.46 -34.85 -9.08
CA GLY A 100 -1.72 -35.48 -7.78
C GLY A 100 -0.70 -36.52 -7.34
N ARG A 101 0.34 -36.78 -8.14
CA ARG A 101 1.41 -37.73 -7.75
C ARG A 101 2.38 -37.09 -6.77
N LEU A 102 2.77 -37.83 -5.74
CA LEU A 102 3.88 -37.43 -4.87
C LEU A 102 5.21 -37.60 -5.60
N VAL A 103 5.99 -36.52 -5.67
CA VAL A 103 7.31 -36.47 -6.28
C VAL A 103 8.37 -36.35 -5.20
N PHE A 104 9.40 -37.18 -5.28
CA PHE A 104 10.56 -37.16 -4.41
C PHE A 104 11.82 -36.84 -5.24
N THR A 105 12.61 -35.85 -4.81
CA THR A 105 13.83 -35.46 -5.51
C THR A 105 14.88 -34.89 -4.55
N HIS A 106 16.16 -35.04 -4.89
CA HIS A 106 17.24 -34.37 -4.15
C HIS A 106 17.40 -32.89 -4.52
N LEU A 107 16.74 -32.43 -5.60
CA LEU A 107 16.94 -31.10 -6.15
C LEU A 107 15.73 -30.61 -6.97
N VAL A 108 15.40 -29.33 -6.85
CA VAL A 108 14.47 -28.63 -7.74
C VAL A 108 15.15 -27.42 -8.36
N ASN A 109 15.09 -27.30 -9.69
CA ASN A 109 15.47 -26.07 -10.40
C ASN A 109 14.25 -25.15 -10.46
N HIS A 110 14.11 -24.28 -9.47
CA HIS A 110 12.98 -23.36 -9.38
C HIS A 110 13.19 -22.20 -10.36
N PRO A 111 12.21 -21.86 -11.23
CA PRO A 111 12.33 -20.76 -12.20
C PRO A 111 12.35 -19.37 -11.52
N GLY A 112 12.10 -19.32 -10.23
CA GLY A 112 11.89 -18.09 -9.49
C GLY A 112 10.40 -17.75 -9.37
N THR A 113 10.11 -16.66 -8.68
CA THR A 113 8.75 -16.14 -8.48
C THR A 113 8.65 -14.77 -9.12
N LYS A 114 7.53 -14.51 -9.79
CA LYS A 114 7.27 -13.17 -10.36
C LYS A 114 7.01 -12.16 -9.23
N PRO A 115 7.44 -10.90 -9.38
CA PRO A 115 7.13 -9.84 -8.42
C PRO A 115 5.62 -9.58 -8.35
N ASN A 116 5.13 -9.33 -7.14
CA ASN A 116 3.79 -8.81 -6.88
C ASN A 116 3.91 -7.46 -6.14
N PRO A 117 3.86 -6.32 -6.85
CA PRO A 117 4.09 -5.00 -6.27
C PRO A 117 2.85 -4.43 -5.53
N PHE A 118 2.11 -5.26 -4.79
CA PHE A 118 0.85 -4.86 -4.15
C PHE A 118 0.97 -3.65 -3.21
N ILE A 119 2.12 -3.46 -2.54
CA ILE A 119 2.36 -2.28 -1.69
C ILE A 119 2.51 -1.00 -2.51
N GLN A 120 3.25 -1.05 -3.62
CA GLN A 120 3.39 0.11 -4.49
C GLN A 120 2.04 0.49 -5.09
N ASN A 121 1.30 -0.50 -5.57
CA ASN A 121 -0.05 -0.29 -6.10
C ASN A 121 -0.98 0.35 -5.06
N ALA A 122 -0.89 -0.06 -3.79
CA ALA A 122 -1.71 0.51 -2.72
C ALA A 122 -1.39 1.98 -2.43
N VAL A 123 -0.11 2.37 -2.50
CA VAL A 123 0.30 3.78 -2.40
C VAL A 123 -0.19 4.59 -3.61
N ASP A 124 -0.12 4.02 -4.80
CA ASP A 124 -0.59 4.66 -6.02
C ASP A 124 -2.11 4.82 -6.03
N ASP A 125 -2.86 3.84 -5.50
CA ASP A 125 -4.32 3.92 -5.30
C ASP A 125 -4.69 5.05 -4.35
N ALA A 126 -3.97 5.19 -3.23
CA ALA A 126 -4.17 6.28 -2.30
C ALA A 126 -3.86 7.64 -2.94
N ARG A 127 -2.76 7.73 -3.71
CA ARG A 127 -2.41 8.94 -4.45
C ARG A 127 -3.51 9.34 -5.44
N CYS A 128 -4.08 8.39 -6.18
CA CYS A 128 -5.18 8.66 -7.11
C CYS A 128 -6.42 9.23 -6.40
N LYS A 129 -6.64 8.88 -5.13
CA LYS A 129 -7.79 9.33 -4.33
C LYS A 129 -7.51 10.60 -3.52
N ALA A 130 -6.33 11.21 -3.64
CA ALA A 130 -5.93 12.35 -2.81
C ALA A 130 -6.84 13.56 -3.01
N GLU A 131 -7.10 13.96 -4.26
CA GLU A 131 -7.92 15.14 -4.59
C GLU A 131 -9.38 14.94 -4.17
N GLU A 132 -9.96 13.77 -4.46
CA GLU A 132 -11.32 13.41 -4.04
C GLU A 132 -11.45 13.41 -2.51
N THR A 133 -10.49 12.80 -1.81
CA THR A 133 -10.49 12.74 -0.35
C THR A 133 -10.36 14.13 0.25
N PHE A 134 -9.50 14.97 -0.31
CA PHE A 134 -9.37 16.36 0.10
C PHE A 134 -10.68 17.13 -0.08
N ALA A 135 -11.30 17.07 -1.26
CA ALA A 135 -12.55 17.76 -1.55
C ALA A 135 -13.67 17.34 -0.57
N ARG A 136 -13.78 16.04 -0.29
CA ARG A 136 -14.75 15.52 0.67
C ARG A 136 -14.51 16.04 2.09
N LEU A 137 -13.28 15.95 2.59
CA LEU A 137 -12.92 16.45 3.92
C LEU A 137 -13.15 17.97 4.04
N TRP A 138 -12.87 18.71 2.97
CA TRP A 138 -13.10 20.14 2.91
C TRP A 138 -14.58 20.49 3.08
N LEU A 139 -15.47 19.78 2.37
CA LEU A 139 -16.92 19.98 2.50
C LEU A 139 -17.43 19.63 3.89
N GLU A 140 -16.95 18.53 4.49
CA GLU A 140 -17.29 18.12 5.86
C GLU A 140 -16.89 19.16 6.92
N MET A 141 -15.87 19.99 6.66
CA MET A 141 -15.43 21.04 7.57
C MET A 141 -16.20 22.37 7.41
N LEU A 142 -16.90 22.55 6.29
CA LEU A 142 -17.70 23.75 6.02
C LEU A 142 -19.19 23.57 6.38
N SER A 143 -19.65 22.32 6.49
CA SER A 143 -20.98 21.95 6.99
C SER A 143 -21.04 21.97 8.52
#